data_AF-A0A7E4V8T1-F1
#
_entry.id   AF-A0A7E4V8T1-F1
#
_cell.length_a   1.000
_cell.length_b   1.000
_cell.length_c   1.000
_cell.angle_alpha   90.00
_cell.angle_beta   90.00
_cell.angle_gamma   90.00
#
_symmetry.space_group_name_H-M   'P 1'
#
loop_
_entity.id
_entity.type
_entity.pdbx_description
1 polymer ?
#
loop_
_entity_poly.entity_id
_entity_poly.type
_entity_poly.pdbx_seq_one_letter_code
_entity_poly.pdbx_strand_id
1 'polypeptide(L)'
;MSKLIYSLAVDGVDFALPGNGGRECFEFIPVWQRIFESLIFIPLAVYGITSAWNYLEWPKYYNSPKHDQYSPSRSTNGVNNNGNSIQRSHKPDKLLTLTPLQEELEAWRPLIFKFYAGVFFMEFLYKIITRTSIFLFNPCHVATSLQLVLLWLGRDDPRVTQLFRFSNYVMPGAFFAIAFPILNTRLIIGEVLIYFVQHLLILVIPVYLIFLGGHYRPESYYNSGWPIFGMSTILMYHFAVLQPLSLMTDVNLNCMLCPAISDPLGNRLWRIAAFTHQIVLVPIISKSYCFYAQAFSLYYDEITSTDLTRKPSGSFEALTTTPTEEVITVFNGNETDKEK
;
A
#
# COMPACT_ATOMS: atom_id res chain seq x y z
N MET A 1 13.23 6.08 -31.06
CA MET A 1 12.19 5.06 -30.83
C MET A 1 12.00 4.27 -32.12
N SER A 2 11.95 2.93 -32.09
CA SER A 2 11.68 2.17 -33.33
C SER A 2 10.26 2.45 -33.80
N LYS A 3 10.00 2.39 -35.12
CA LYS A 3 8.67 2.66 -35.69
C LYS A 3 7.56 1.82 -35.04
N LEU A 4 7.88 0.58 -34.67
CA LEU A 4 6.96 -0.33 -33.97
C LEU A 4 6.60 0.16 -32.57
N ILE A 5 7.58 0.62 -31.78
CA ILE A 5 7.33 1.08 -30.41
C ILE A 5 6.49 2.35 -30.42
N TYR A 6 6.78 3.29 -31.34
CA TYR A 6 5.98 4.50 -31.50
C TYR A 6 4.53 4.14 -31.88
N SER A 7 4.38 3.21 -32.82
CA SER A 7 3.07 2.77 -33.29
C SER A 7 2.22 2.16 -32.18
N LEU A 8 2.80 1.32 -31.33
CA LEU A 8 2.08 0.72 -30.19
C LEU A 8 1.78 1.72 -29.06
N ALA A 9 2.57 2.78 -28.97
CA ALA A 9 2.46 3.75 -27.88
C ALA A 9 1.47 4.89 -28.19
N VAL A 10 1.46 5.40 -29.43
CA VAL A 10 0.84 6.68 -29.77
C VAL A 10 -0.19 6.62 -30.90
N ASP A 11 -0.09 5.68 -31.85
CA ASP A 11 -0.91 5.73 -33.09
C ASP A 11 -2.43 5.71 -32.84
N GLY A 12 -2.89 5.13 -31.73
CA GLY A 12 -4.31 5.08 -31.41
C GLY A 12 -4.79 6.20 -30.50
N VAL A 13 -3.95 7.20 -30.20
CA VAL A 13 -4.37 8.38 -29.44
C VAL A 13 -5.20 9.29 -30.35
N ASP A 14 -6.47 9.45 -30.01
CA ASP A 14 -7.37 10.37 -30.72
C ASP A 14 -7.17 11.82 -30.24
N PHE A 15 -6.50 12.63 -31.06
CA PHE A 15 -6.25 14.05 -30.80
C PHE A 15 -7.46 14.96 -31.08
N ALA A 16 -8.56 14.43 -31.64
CA ALA A 16 -9.80 15.18 -31.74
C ALA A 16 -10.56 15.24 -30.40
N LEU A 17 -10.24 14.33 -29.46
CA LEU A 17 -10.82 14.34 -28.13
C LEU A 17 -10.21 15.47 -27.28
N PRO A 18 -11.03 16.35 -26.69
CA PRO A 18 -10.52 17.44 -25.87
C PRO A 18 -9.72 16.92 -24.68
N GLY A 19 -8.64 17.60 -24.33
CA GLY A 19 -7.77 17.21 -23.21
C GLY A 19 -6.96 15.93 -23.42
N ASN A 20 -7.05 15.24 -24.56
CA ASN A 20 -6.30 14.01 -24.82
C ASN A 20 -4.89 14.27 -25.39
N GLY A 21 -4.68 15.45 -26.01
CA GLY A 21 -3.41 15.85 -26.60
C GLY A 21 -3.60 16.75 -27.82
N GLY A 22 -2.62 16.73 -28.72
CA GLY A 22 -2.66 17.44 -29.99
C GLY A 22 -2.23 18.90 -29.87
N ARG A 23 -2.32 19.60 -31.00
CA ARG A 23 -1.77 20.94 -31.14
C ARG A 23 -2.42 21.96 -30.19
N GLU A 24 -3.73 21.86 -29.98
CA GLU A 24 -4.45 22.71 -29.03
C GLU A 24 -3.89 22.57 -27.61
N CYS A 25 -3.67 21.32 -27.15
CA CYS A 25 -3.07 21.07 -25.84
C CYS A 25 -1.60 21.49 -25.77
N PHE A 26 -0.84 21.29 -26.85
CA PHE A 26 0.55 21.73 -26.93
C PHE A 26 0.66 23.27 -26.81
N GLU A 27 -0.20 24.00 -27.52
CA GLU A 27 -0.21 25.46 -27.58
C GLU A 27 -1.02 26.11 -26.43
N PHE A 28 -1.69 25.32 -25.60
CA PHE A 28 -2.51 25.80 -24.48
C PHE A 28 -1.73 26.77 -23.56
N ILE A 29 -0.41 26.58 -23.44
CA ILE A 29 0.52 27.50 -22.81
C ILE A 29 1.76 27.74 -23.65
N PRO A 30 2.39 28.92 -23.52
CA PRO A 30 3.60 29.22 -24.25
C PRO A 30 4.79 28.40 -23.73
N VAL A 31 5.74 28.12 -24.63
CA VAL A 31 6.98 27.37 -24.32
C VAL A 31 7.79 28.03 -23.22
N TRP A 32 7.85 29.37 -23.16
CA TRP A 32 8.58 30.08 -22.11
C TRP A 32 8.04 29.75 -20.71
N GLN A 33 6.71 29.59 -20.57
CA GLN A 33 6.10 29.24 -19.29
C GLN A 33 6.48 27.81 -18.90
N ARG A 34 6.48 26.87 -19.84
CA ARG A 34 6.95 25.48 -19.61
C ARG A 34 8.40 25.44 -19.15
N ILE A 35 9.27 26.19 -19.83
CA ILE A 35 10.70 26.27 -19.47
C ILE A 35 10.85 26.86 -18.07
N PHE A 36 10.18 27.97 -17.78
CA PHE A 36 10.26 28.63 -16.48
C PHE A 36 9.76 27.72 -15.35
N GLU A 37 8.60 27.07 -15.52
CA GLU A 37 8.09 26.11 -14.56
C GLU A 37 9.06 24.93 -14.35
N SER A 38 9.64 24.36 -15.42
CA SER A 38 10.63 23.28 -15.29
C SER A 38 11.91 23.72 -14.57
N LEU A 39 12.40 24.93 -14.86
CA LEU A 39 13.58 25.51 -14.20
C LEU A 39 13.37 25.77 -12.70
N ILE A 40 12.11 25.87 -12.26
CA ILE A 40 11.76 26.01 -10.83
C ILE A 40 11.48 24.65 -10.20
N PHE A 41 10.56 23.89 -10.79
CA PHE A 41 10.03 22.68 -10.16
C PHE A 41 11.03 21.52 -10.16
N ILE A 42 11.89 21.39 -11.16
CA ILE A 42 12.91 20.33 -11.16
C ILE A 42 13.93 20.56 -10.04
N PRO A 43 14.59 21.74 -9.90
CA PRO A 43 15.48 21.98 -8.76
C PRO A 43 14.77 21.91 -7.41
N LEU A 44 13.53 22.39 -7.30
CA LEU A 44 12.73 22.26 -6.08
C LEU A 44 12.50 20.79 -5.71
N ALA A 45 12.19 19.94 -6.69
CA ALA A 45 12.04 18.51 -6.49
C ALA A 45 13.36 17.84 -6.08
N VAL A 46 14.50 18.19 -6.71
CA VAL A 46 15.83 17.70 -6.29
C VAL A 46 16.11 18.10 -4.84
N TYR A 47 15.88 19.37 -4.50
CA TYR A 47 16.09 19.88 -3.15
C TYR A 47 15.21 19.16 -2.12
N GLY A 48 13.93 18.96 -2.41
CA GLY A 48 13.02 18.24 -1.51
C GLY A 48 13.41 16.77 -1.32
N ILE A 49 13.80 16.07 -2.40
CA ILE A 49 14.29 14.68 -2.31
C ILE A 49 15.57 14.60 -1.45
N THR A 50 16.55 15.46 -1.72
CA THR A 50 17.84 15.44 -1.04
C THR A 50 17.75 15.91 0.42
N SER A 51 16.95 16.93 0.70
CA SER A 51 16.73 17.41 2.08
C SER A 51 15.94 16.40 2.91
N ALA A 52 14.96 15.70 2.34
CA ALA A 52 14.16 14.72 3.06
C ALA A 52 14.90 13.39 3.33
N TRP A 53 15.94 13.06 2.55
CA TRP A 53 16.61 11.76 2.57
C TRP A 53 17.04 11.30 3.97
N ASN A 54 17.62 12.21 4.75
CA ASN A 54 18.12 11.90 6.10
C ASN A 54 17.02 11.85 7.17
N TYR A 55 15.80 12.31 6.84
CA TYR A 55 14.64 12.31 7.73
C TYR A 55 13.66 11.17 7.42
N LEU A 56 13.94 10.37 6.38
CA LEU A 56 13.19 9.15 6.13
C LEU A 56 13.39 8.18 7.28
N GLU A 57 12.29 7.71 7.83
CA GLU A 57 12.34 6.63 8.81
C GLU A 57 12.77 5.34 8.13
N TRP A 58 13.95 4.87 8.47
CA TRP A 58 14.44 3.56 8.06
C TRP A 58 13.85 2.47 8.96
N PRO A 59 13.64 1.25 8.44
CA PRO A 59 13.20 0.14 9.27
C PRO A 59 14.31 -0.09 10.30
N LYS A 60 14.01 0.06 11.59
CA LYS A 60 14.92 -0.41 12.63
C LYS A 60 15.02 -1.92 12.44
N TYR A 61 16.24 -2.44 12.19
CA TYR A 61 16.48 -3.88 12.14
C TYR A 61 15.85 -4.51 13.39
N TYR A 62 14.97 -5.49 13.18
CA TYR A 62 14.25 -6.17 14.26
C TYR A 62 15.24 -6.86 15.20
N ASN A 63 15.56 -6.23 16.32
CA ASN A 63 16.02 -6.90 17.52
C ASN A 63 14.86 -6.91 18.50
N SER A 64 13.96 -7.89 18.37
CA SER A 64 13.00 -8.38 19.37
C SER A 64 12.05 -7.37 20.06
N PRO A 65 10.79 -7.72 20.38
CA PRO A 65 9.94 -6.91 21.25
C PRO A 65 10.51 -6.94 22.68
N LYS A 66 11.44 -6.05 22.99
CA LYS A 66 11.50 -5.51 24.33
C LYS A 66 10.48 -4.38 24.35
N HIS A 67 9.36 -4.67 25.02
CA HIS A 67 8.58 -3.68 25.75
C HIS A 67 9.44 -2.47 26.10
N ASP A 68 9.07 -1.29 25.61
CA ASP A 68 9.44 -0.03 26.24
C ASP A 68 8.77 -0.02 27.63
N GLN A 69 9.36 -0.74 28.59
CA GLN A 69 9.09 -0.56 30.01
C GLN A 69 9.86 0.67 30.46
N TYR A 70 9.17 1.81 30.45
CA TYR A 70 9.52 2.92 31.31
C TYR A 70 9.38 2.47 32.78
N SER A 71 10.51 2.20 33.44
CA SER A 71 10.65 2.28 34.90
C SER A 71 12.13 2.30 35.31
N PRO A 72 12.57 3.18 36.22
CA PRO A 72 13.97 3.28 36.62
C PRO A 72 14.23 2.38 37.84
N SER A 73 15.09 1.36 37.70
CA SER A 73 15.61 0.67 38.87
C SER A 73 17.04 0.16 38.66
N ARG A 74 17.96 0.86 39.34
CA ARG A 74 19.27 0.46 39.88
C ARG A 74 19.73 -0.98 39.60
N SER A 75 20.86 -1.07 38.90
CA SER A 75 21.72 -2.26 38.81
C SER A 75 22.31 -2.62 40.18
N THR A 76 22.09 -3.86 40.62
CA THR A 76 22.97 -4.56 41.56
C THR A 76 23.50 -5.81 40.86
N ASN A 77 24.80 -5.81 40.56
CA ASN A 77 25.51 -6.96 40.00
C ASN A 77 25.73 -8.02 41.10
N GLY A 78 25.10 -9.18 40.96
CA GLY A 78 25.44 -10.40 41.71
C GLY A 78 26.35 -11.29 40.87
N VAL A 79 27.63 -11.37 41.24
CA VAL A 79 28.59 -12.35 40.72
C VAL A 79 28.36 -13.67 41.47
N ASN A 80 28.26 -14.79 40.76
CA ASN A 80 28.23 -16.11 41.38
C ASN A 80 29.52 -16.89 41.04
N ASN A 81 30.13 -17.48 42.08
CA ASN A 81 31.48 -18.07 42.10
C ASN A 81 31.51 -19.51 41.56
N ASN A 82 31.17 -19.74 40.30
CA ASN A 82 31.50 -21.01 39.63
C ASN A 82 31.69 -20.72 38.14
N GLY A 83 32.96 -20.71 37.70
CA GLY A 83 33.42 -20.29 36.37
C GLY A 83 33.01 -21.19 35.21
N ASN A 84 31.71 -21.40 35.02
CA ASN A 84 31.15 -22.02 33.83
C ASN A 84 30.39 -20.97 33.00
N SER A 85 30.91 -20.68 31.81
CA SER A 85 30.20 -19.91 30.79
C SER A 85 29.02 -20.73 30.28
N ILE A 86 27.81 -20.38 30.72
CA ILE A 86 26.58 -20.88 30.11
C ILE A 86 26.46 -20.21 28.73
N GLN A 87 27.00 -20.86 27.70
CA GLN A 87 26.62 -20.56 26.32
C GLN A 87 25.16 -20.96 26.13
N ARG A 88 24.24 -20.01 26.35
CA ARG A 88 22.88 -20.13 25.80
C ARG A 88 23.00 -20.13 24.28
N SER A 89 22.86 -21.30 23.68
CA SER A 89 22.57 -21.44 22.26
C SER A 89 21.39 -20.55 21.91
N HIS A 90 21.67 -19.44 21.23
CA HIS A 90 20.65 -18.52 20.73
C HIS A 90 20.00 -19.22 19.54
N LYS A 91 18.95 -19.99 19.82
CA LYS A 91 17.99 -20.44 18.80
C LYS A 91 17.50 -19.15 18.11
N PRO A 92 17.53 -19.05 16.77
CA PRO A 92 17.07 -17.84 16.09
C PRO A 92 15.62 -17.60 16.51
N ASP A 93 15.39 -16.39 17.03
CA ASP A 93 14.16 -15.98 17.66
C ASP A 93 12.97 -16.19 16.71
N LYS A 94 11.87 -16.70 17.29
CA LYS A 94 10.50 -16.80 16.76
C LYS A 94 10.29 -16.11 15.41
N LEU A 95 10.06 -16.91 14.38
CA LEU A 95 9.17 -16.56 13.27
C LEU A 95 7.98 -15.79 13.86
N LEU A 96 7.80 -14.54 13.42
CA LEU A 96 6.77 -13.62 13.89
C LEU A 96 5.42 -14.35 13.91
N THR A 97 4.97 -14.84 15.06
CA THR A 97 3.76 -15.65 15.15
C THR A 97 2.59 -14.81 14.69
N LEU A 98 1.97 -15.21 13.58
CA LEU A 98 0.82 -14.55 13.01
C LEU A 98 -0.33 -14.56 14.02
N THR A 99 -1.04 -13.45 14.11
CA THR A 99 -2.35 -13.45 14.76
C THR A 99 -3.34 -14.24 13.88
N PRO A 100 -4.43 -14.81 14.44
CA PRO A 100 -5.41 -15.54 13.64
C PRO A 100 -5.95 -14.75 12.44
N LEU A 101 -6.20 -13.44 12.63
CA LEU A 101 -6.60 -12.54 11.56
C LEU A 101 -5.52 -12.40 10.48
N GLN A 102 -4.25 -12.25 10.88
CA GLN A 102 -3.14 -12.11 9.93
C GLN A 102 -2.86 -13.41 9.17
N GLU A 103 -3.07 -14.56 9.80
CA GLU A 103 -2.97 -15.87 9.14
C GLU A 103 -4.03 -16.01 8.04
N GLU A 104 -5.27 -15.61 8.33
CA GLU A 104 -6.34 -15.57 7.33
C GLU A 104 -6.01 -14.61 6.18
N LEU A 105 -5.59 -13.38 6.48
CA LEU A 105 -5.22 -12.39 5.46
C LEU A 105 -4.05 -12.88 4.59
N GLU A 106 -3.01 -13.48 5.20
CA GLU A 106 -1.88 -14.04 4.47
C GLU A 106 -2.32 -15.16 3.52
N ALA A 107 -3.31 -15.98 3.91
CA ALA A 107 -3.90 -16.99 3.05
C ALA A 107 -4.67 -16.39 1.85
N TRP A 108 -5.28 -15.22 2.01
CA TRP A 108 -5.96 -14.49 0.91
C TRP A 108 -4.99 -13.74 -0.02
N ARG A 109 -3.76 -13.43 0.42
CA ARG A 109 -2.78 -12.65 -0.35
C ARG A 109 -2.59 -13.15 -1.79
N PRO A 110 -2.39 -14.46 -2.07
CA PRO A 110 -2.17 -14.93 -3.43
C PRO A 110 -3.39 -14.74 -4.32
N LEU A 111 -4.61 -14.84 -3.77
CA LEU A 111 -5.84 -14.59 -4.52
C LEU A 111 -5.99 -13.11 -4.84
N ILE A 112 -5.77 -12.23 -3.85
CA ILE A 112 -5.80 -10.78 -4.03
C ILE A 112 -4.77 -10.34 -5.08
N PHE A 113 -3.55 -10.88 -5.02
CA PHE A 113 -2.52 -10.64 -6.02
C PHE A 113 -2.97 -11.05 -7.42
N LYS A 114 -3.47 -12.28 -7.58
CA LYS A 114 -3.93 -12.78 -8.90
C LYS A 114 -5.08 -11.94 -9.46
N PHE A 115 -6.05 -11.57 -8.63
CA PHE A 115 -7.17 -10.73 -9.03
C PHE A 115 -6.68 -9.35 -9.48
N TYR A 116 -5.86 -8.68 -8.67
CA TYR A 116 -5.36 -7.34 -8.99
C TYR A 116 -4.43 -7.35 -10.20
N ALA A 117 -3.56 -8.37 -10.32
CA ALA A 117 -2.72 -8.57 -11.49
C ALA A 117 -3.57 -8.80 -12.76
N GLY A 118 -4.68 -9.53 -12.65
CA GLY A 118 -5.64 -9.73 -13.75
C GLY A 118 -6.28 -8.41 -14.19
N VAL A 119 -6.71 -7.57 -13.25
CA VAL A 119 -7.25 -6.23 -13.54
C VAL A 119 -6.21 -5.37 -14.27
N PHE A 120 -4.97 -5.35 -13.78
CA PHE A 120 -3.90 -4.57 -14.41
C PHE A 120 -3.48 -5.13 -15.78
N PHE A 121 -3.49 -6.46 -15.94
CA PHE A 121 -3.25 -7.12 -17.22
C PHE A 121 -4.31 -6.75 -18.25
N MET A 122 -5.59 -6.69 -17.85
CA MET A 122 -6.66 -6.22 -18.73
C MET A 122 -6.47 -4.76 -19.15
N GLU A 123 -6.15 -3.85 -18.21
CA GLU A 123 -5.82 -2.46 -18.56
C GLU A 123 -4.63 -2.42 -19.54
N PHE A 124 -3.58 -3.19 -19.29
CA PHE A 124 -2.42 -3.28 -20.18
C PHE A 124 -2.80 -3.78 -21.58
N LEU A 125 -3.63 -4.83 -21.68
CA LEU A 125 -4.13 -5.34 -22.95
C LEU A 125 -4.97 -4.31 -23.70
N TYR A 126 -5.88 -3.62 -23.03
CA TYR A 126 -6.67 -2.55 -23.65
C TYR A 126 -5.76 -1.48 -24.25
N LYS A 127 -4.70 -1.07 -23.54
CA LYS A 127 -3.74 -0.08 -24.06
C LYS A 127 -2.91 -0.58 -25.24
N ILE A 128 -2.56 -1.87 -25.29
CA ILE A 128 -1.88 -2.46 -26.45
C ILE A 128 -2.83 -2.52 -27.65
N ILE A 129 -4.05 -3.02 -27.46
CA ILE A 129 -5.05 -3.20 -28.52
C ILE A 129 -5.41 -1.84 -29.14
N THR A 130 -5.63 -0.84 -28.28
CA THR A 130 -5.94 0.53 -28.71
C THR A 130 -4.71 1.30 -29.16
N ARG A 131 -3.49 0.75 -29.08
CA ARG A 131 -2.24 1.46 -29.41
C ARG A 131 -2.06 2.78 -28.65
N THR A 132 -2.44 2.78 -27.38
CA THR A 132 -2.35 3.91 -26.46
C THR A 132 -1.45 3.60 -25.25
N SER A 133 -0.46 2.71 -25.44
CA SER A 133 0.43 2.22 -24.38
C SER A 133 1.21 3.32 -23.67
N ILE A 134 1.34 4.52 -24.26
CA ILE A 134 1.97 5.66 -23.61
C ILE A 134 1.26 6.07 -22.30
N PHE A 135 -0.05 5.84 -22.18
CA PHE A 135 -0.77 6.14 -20.93
C PHE A 135 -0.43 5.20 -19.77
N LEU A 136 0.34 4.13 -19.99
CA LEU A 136 0.88 3.31 -18.90
C LEU A 136 1.85 4.09 -18.00
N PHE A 137 2.37 5.22 -18.47
CA PHE A 137 3.16 6.15 -17.65
C PHE A 137 2.29 7.03 -16.75
N ASN A 138 0.95 6.98 -16.84
CA ASN A 138 0.13 7.73 -15.88
C ASN A 138 0.36 7.21 -14.45
N PRO A 139 0.42 8.07 -13.43
CA PRO A 139 0.79 7.68 -12.06
C PRO A 139 -0.02 6.54 -11.45
N CYS A 140 -1.30 6.39 -11.79
CA CYS A 140 -2.14 5.30 -11.28
C CYS A 140 -1.64 3.91 -11.71
N HIS A 141 -1.06 3.79 -12.91
CA HIS A 141 -0.53 2.54 -13.46
C HIS A 141 0.82 2.21 -12.81
N VAL A 142 1.63 3.24 -12.53
CA VAL A 142 2.85 3.13 -11.72
C VAL A 142 2.49 2.70 -10.29
N ALA A 143 1.48 3.31 -9.66
CA ALA A 143 0.99 2.92 -8.34
C ALA A 143 0.53 1.45 -8.31
N THR A 144 -0.24 1.02 -9.30
CA THR A 144 -0.67 -0.38 -9.45
C THR A 144 0.53 -1.32 -9.51
N SER A 145 1.54 -0.97 -10.33
CA SER A 145 2.76 -1.77 -10.47
C SER A 145 3.54 -1.88 -9.15
N LEU A 146 3.71 -0.77 -8.43
CA LEU A 146 4.37 -0.74 -7.11
C LEU A 146 3.61 -1.62 -6.09
N GLN A 147 2.28 -1.55 -6.07
CA GLN A 147 1.44 -2.35 -5.19
C GLN A 147 1.45 -3.84 -5.52
N LEU A 148 1.53 -4.22 -6.80
CA LEU A 148 1.72 -5.61 -7.20
C LEU A 148 3.08 -6.15 -6.76
N VAL A 149 4.14 -5.35 -6.85
CA VAL A 149 5.47 -5.72 -6.32
C VAL A 149 5.42 -5.91 -4.81
N LEU A 150 4.71 -5.03 -4.08
CA LEU A 150 4.50 -5.20 -2.64
C LEU A 150 3.81 -6.52 -2.33
N LEU A 151 2.65 -6.79 -2.93
CA LEU A 151 1.91 -8.04 -2.76
C LEU A 151 2.74 -9.29 -3.11
N TRP A 152 3.67 -9.18 -4.06
CA TRP A 152 4.58 -10.26 -4.44
C TRP A 152 5.67 -10.52 -3.39
N LEU A 153 6.39 -9.48 -2.94
CA LEU A 153 7.51 -9.59 -2.00
C LEU A 153 7.09 -10.17 -0.64
N GLY A 154 5.88 -9.86 -0.18
CA GLY A 154 5.35 -10.39 1.08
C GLY A 154 5.83 -9.65 2.33
N ARG A 155 5.20 -9.96 3.46
CA ARG A 155 5.32 -9.20 4.72
C ARG A 155 6.67 -9.32 5.45
N ASP A 156 7.45 -10.35 5.13
CA ASP A 156 8.67 -10.70 5.84
C ASP A 156 9.94 -10.09 5.21
N ASP A 157 9.83 -9.50 4.02
CA ASP A 157 10.96 -8.85 3.35
C ASP A 157 11.14 -7.41 3.88
N PRO A 158 12.27 -7.06 4.52
CA PRO A 158 12.50 -5.72 5.06
C PRO A 158 12.41 -4.60 4.01
N ARG A 159 12.68 -4.91 2.74
CA ARG A 159 12.65 -3.94 1.62
C ARG A 159 11.26 -3.39 1.36
N VAL A 160 10.21 -4.13 1.71
CA VAL A 160 8.82 -3.68 1.48
C VAL A 160 8.46 -2.47 2.31
N THR A 161 9.12 -2.24 3.45
CA THR A 161 8.81 -1.11 4.34
C THR A 161 8.91 0.23 3.61
N GLN A 162 10.04 0.46 2.93
CA GLN A 162 10.31 1.71 2.24
C GLN A 162 9.46 1.84 0.98
N LEU A 163 9.29 0.74 0.25
CA LEU A 163 8.46 0.70 -0.96
C LEU A 163 6.98 0.95 -0.63
N PHE A 164 6.48 0.42 0.48
CA PHE A 164 5.12 0.60 0.98
C PHE A 164 4.86 2.05 1.37
N ARG A 165 5.79 2.65 2.13
CA ARG A 165 5.69 4.06 2.51
C ARG A 165 5.72 4.97 1.29
N PHE A 166 6.62 4.71 0.34
CA PHE A 166 6.65 5.46 -0.91
C PHE A 166 5.36 5.30 -1.74
N SER A 167 4.83 4.07 -1.87
CA SER A 167 3.62 3.81 -2.67
C SER A 167 2.39 4.54 -2.12
N ASN A 168 2.31 4.74 -0.79
CA ASN A 168 1.25 5.52 -0.15
C ASN A 168 1.24 7.01 -0.57
N TYR A 169 2.34 7.55 -1.09
CA TYR A 169 2.36 8.91 -1.63
C TYR A 169 2.03 8.95 -3.13
N VAL A 170 2.19 7.85 -3.87
CA VAL A 170 1.83 7.74 -5.30
C VAL A 170 0.34 7.43 -5.49
N MET A 171 -0.26 6.66 -4.59
CA MET A 171 -1.67 6.25 -4.66
C MET A 171 -2.74 7.36 -4.67
N PRO A 172 -2.56 8.56 -4.04
CA PRO A 172 -3.66 9.52 -3.91
C PRO A 172 -4.20 10.05 -5.24
N GLY A 173 -3.45 9.92 -6.33
CA GLY A 173 -3.97 10.16 -7.68
C GLY A 173 -5.24 9.36 -8.00
N ALA A 174 -5.40 8.17 -7.41
CA ALA A 174 -6.58 7.34 -7.61
C ALA A 174 -7.85 7.92 -6.97
N PHE A 175 -7.72 8.64 -5.85
CA PHE A 175 -8.84 9.37 -5.26
C PHE A 175 -9.39 10.42 -6.24
N PHE A 176 -8.50 11.20 -6.86
CA PHE A 176 -8.89 12.21 -7.85
C PHE A 176 -9.45 11.60 -9.12
N ALA A 177 -8.90 10.46 -9.58
CA ALA A 177 -9.43 9.74 -10.73
C ALA A 177 -10.87 9.24 -10.49
N ILE A 178 -11.23 8.86 -9.27
CA ILE A 178 -12.60 8.49 -8.92
C ILE A 178 -13.50 9.74 -8.81
N ALA A 179 -13.00 10.81 -8.18
CA ALA A 179 -13.76 12.04 -7.97
C ALA A 179 -14.01 12.85 -9.26
N PHE A 180 -13.03 12.86 -10.17
CA PHE A 180 -13.03 13.63 -11.42
C PHE A 180 -12.63 12.73 -12.60
N PRO A 181 -13.47 11.74 -12.95
CA PRO A 181 -13.08 10.69 -13.90
C PRO A 181 -12.96 11.21 -15.33
N ILE A 182 -11.94 10.71 -16.04
CA ILE A 182 -11.72 10.97 -17.48
C ILE A 182 -12.11 9.71 -18.24
N LEU A 183 -13.35 9.68 -18.75
CA LEU A 183 -13.96 8.50 -19.38
C LEU A 183 -14.13 8.64 -20.90
N ASN A 184 -13.94 9.84 -21.46
CA ASN A 184 -14.17 10.14 -22.88
C ASN A 184 -13.21 9.40 -23.84
N THR A 185 -12.11 8.84 -23.32
CA THR A 185 -11.11 8.07 -24.07
C THR A 185 -11.28 6.56 -23.92
N ARG A 186 -12.28 6.09 -23.14
CA ARG A 186 -12.51 4.68 -22.81
C ARG A 186 -13.72 4.16 -23.59
N LEU A 187 -13.47 3.67 -24.81
CA LEU A 187 -14.51 3.32 -25.78
C LEU A 187 -14.76 1.81 -25.87
N ILE A 188 -13.80 0.97 -25.45
CA ILE A 188 -13.97 -0.48 -25.51
C ILE A 188 -14.82 -0.95 -24.33
N ILE A 189 -15.68 -1.94 -24.60
CA ILE A 189 -16.50 -2.56 -23.56
C ILE A 189 -15.64 -3.10 -22.41
N GLY A 190 -15.99 -2.72 -21.19
CA GLY A 190 -15.27 -3.09 -19.97
C GLY A 190 -14.14 -2.14 -19.56
N GLU A 191 -13.64 -1.24 -20.41
CA GLU A 191 -12.56 -0.30 -20.03
C GLU A 191 -12.97 0.64 -18.89
N VAL A 192 -14.23 1.07 -18.87
CA VAL A 192 -14.77 1.91 -17.80
C VAL A 192 -14.89 1.12 -16.49
N LEU A 193 -15.29 -0.15 -16.54
CA LEU A 193 -15.36 -1.00 -15.35
C LEU A 193 -13.96 -1.26 -14.79
N ILE A 194 -13.01 -1.67 -15.64
CA ILE A 194 -11.61 -1.90 -15.25
C ILE A 194 -10.99 -0.63 -14.69
N TYR A 195 -11.28 0.54 -15.26
CA TYR A 195 -10.89 1.83 -14.71
C TYR A 195 -11.32 1.98 -13.24
N PHE A 196 -12.61 1.88 -12.94
CA PHE A 196 -13.08 2.09 -11.57
C PHE A 196 -12.58 1.00 -10.61
N VAL A 197 -12.58 -0.26 -11.04
CA VAL A 197 -12.08 -1.37 -10.22
C VAL A 197 -10.59 -1.17 -9.90
N GLN A 198 -9.77 -0.83 -10.88
CA GLN A 198 -8.34 -0.57 -10.67
C GLN A 198 -8.13 0.58 -9.69
N HIS A 199 -8.81 1.72 -9.87
CA HIS A 199 -8.63 2.88 -8.99
C HIS A 199 -9.13 2.64 -7.58
N LEU A 200 -10.20 1.87 -7.41
CA LEU A 200 -10.67 1.42 -6.10
C LEU A 200 -9.63 0.51 -5.43
N LEU A 201 -9.08 -0.45 -6.16
CA LEU A 201 -8.04 -1.35 -5.65
C LEU A 201 -6.77 -0.58 -5.22
N ILE A 202 -6.38 0.47 -5.96
CA ILE A 202 -5.26 1.33 -5.56
C ILE A 202 -5.45 1.91 -4.15
N LEU A 203 -6.69 2.25 -3.76
CA LEU A 203 -6.99 2.79 -2.43
C LEU A 203 -7.19 1.69 -1.36
N VAL A 204 -7.71 0.53 -1.75
CA VAL A 204 -8.02 -0.58 -0.81
C VAL A 204 -6.79 -1.42 -0.45
N ILE A 205 -5.89 -1.68 -1.41
CA ILE A 205 -4.72 -2.55 -1.19
C ILE A 205 -3.83 -2.06 -0.04
N PRO A 206 -3.51 -0.75 0.11
CA PRO A 206 -2.71 -0.29 1.23
C PRO A 206 -3.37 -0.52 2.60
N VAL A 207 -4.70 -0.47 2.68
CA VAL A 207 -5.44 -0.83 3.90
C VAL A 207 -5.22 -2.31 4.21
N TYR A 208 -5.41 -3.19 3.21
CA TYR A 208 -5.16 -4.62 3.34
C TYR A 208 -3.72 -4.93 3.81
N LEU A 209 -2.72 -4.25 3.23
CA LEU A 209 -1.31 -4.43 3.62
C LEU A 209 -1.04 -3.99 5.07
N ILE A 210 -1.66 -2.91 5.54
CA ILE A 210 -1.58 -2.47 6.95
C ILE A 210 -2.11 -3.54 7.89
N PHE A 211 -3.27 -4.13 7.57
CA PHE A 211 -3.86 -5.21 8.35
C PHE A 211 -3.02 -6.48 8.34
N LEU A 212 -2.42 -6.79 7.20
CA LEU A 212 -1.49 -7.90 7.08
C LEU A 212 -0.31 -7.70 8.05
N GLY A 213 0.20 -6.47 8.19
CA GLY A 213 1.23 -6.12 9.16
C GLY A 213 2.63 -6.57 8.74
N GLY A 214 3.48 -6.96 9.69
CA GLY A 214 4.89 -7.25 9.40
C GLY A 214 5.66 -6.00 9.01
N HIS A 215 6.32 -6.02 7.84
CA HIS A 215 7.04 -4.86 7.29
C HIS A 215 6.16 -3.84 6.55
N TYR A 216 4.85 -4.09 6.38
CA TYR A 216 3.89 -3.11 5.83
C TYR A 216 3.46 -2.07 6.86
N ARG A 217 4.44 -1.40 7.48
CA ARG A 217 4.20 -0.38 8.49
C ARG A 217 4.28 1.00 7.86
N PRO A 218 3.22 1.83 8.00
CA PRO A 218 3.32 3.23 7.59
C PRO A 218 4.39 3.95 8.41
N GLU A 219 4.80 5.12 7.94
CA GLU A 219 5.64 6.03 8.70
C GLU A 219 4.94 6.56 9.95
N SER A 220 5.71 7.11 10.89
CA SER A 220 5.13 7.85 12.00
C SER A 220 4.24 9.00 11.50
N TYR A 221 3.11 9.21 12.17
CA TYR A 221 2.21 10.31 11.85
C TYR A 221 2.94 11.66 11.80
N TYR A 222 3.85 11.90 12.76
CA TYR A 222 4.62 13.14 12.89
C TYR A 222 5.83 13.25 11.95
N ASN A 223 6.16 12.20 11.19
CA ASN A 223 7.28 12.27 10.24
C ASN A 223 6.93 13.16 9.06
N SER A 224 7.69 14.24 8.87
CA SER A 224 7.55 15.15 7.73
C SER A 224 8.45 14.77 6.54
N GLY A 225 9.45 13.91 6.73
CA GLY A 225 10.36 13.47 5.68
C GLY A 225 9.65 12.74 4.54
N TRP A 226 8.75 11.81 4.87
CA TRP A 226 8.00 11.04 3.87
C TRP A 226 7.07 11.90 2.99
N PRO A 227 6.25 12.83 3.53
CA PRO A 227 5.51 13.79 2.72
C PRO A 227 6.38 14.59 1.75
N ILE A 228 7.49 15.14 2.23
CA ILE A 228 8.39 15.94 1.40
C ILE A 228 9.01 15.06 0.30
N PHE A 229 9.55 13.90 0.66
CA PHE A 229 10.16 12.97 -0.28
C PHE A 229 9.17 12.47 -1.35
N GLY A 230 7.98 12.05 -0.94
CA GLY A 230 6.93 11.56 -1.83
C GLY A 230 6.45 12.63 -2.80
N MET A 231 6.13 13.83 -2.29
CA MET A 231 5.70 14.96 -3.10
C MET A 231 6.77 15.40 -4.09
N SER A 232 8.02 15.52 -3.64
CA SER A 232 9.13 15.90 -4.50
C SER A 232 9.44 14.84 -5.56
N THR A 233 9.31 13.56 -5.24
CA THR A 233 9.48 12.48 -6.23
C THR A 233 8.37 12.51 -7.29
N ILE A 234 7.13 12.76 -6.90
CA ILE A 234 6.01 12.89 -7.84
C ILE A 234 6.18 14.14 -8.70
N LEU A 235 6.57 15.27 -8.11
CA LEU A 235 6.89 16.49 -8.85
C LEU A 235 8.00 16.24 -9.88
N MET A 236 9.08 15.55 -9.48
CA MET A 236 10.16 15.13 -10.38
C MET A 236 9.63 14.26 -11.52
N TYR A 237 8.81 13.26 -11.23
CA TYR A 237 8.23 12.37 -12.23
C TYR A 237 7.42 13.15 -13.29
N HIS A 238 6.62 14.12 -12.88
CA HIS A 238 5.80 14.91 -13.79
C HIS A 238 6.66 15.79 -14.71
N PHE A 239 7.63 16.53 -14.17
CA PHE A 239 8.42 17.48 -14.97
C PHE A 239 9.61 16.86 -15.70
N ALA A 240 10.22 15.80 -15.17
CA ALA A 240 11.40 15.17 -15.75
C ALA A 240 11.07 13.94 -16.61
N VAL A 241 9.89 13.32 -16.45
CA VAL A 241 9.48 12.14 -17.23
C VAL A 241 8.24 12.44 -18.06
N LEU A 242 7.11 12.79 -17.43
CA LEU A 242 5.84 12.93 -18.15
C LEU A 242 5.83 14.11 -19.12
N GLN A 243 6.33 15.28 -18.70
CA GLN A 243 6.35 16.46 -19.57
C GLN A 243 7.21 16.24 -20.83
N PRO A 244 8.47 15.77 -20.74
CA PRO A 244 9.25 15.46 -21.95
C PRO A 244 8.55 14.46 -22.86
N LEU A 245 8.01 13.36 -22.32
CA LEU A 245 7.28 12.38 -23.11
C LEU A 245 6.05 13.00 -23.78
N SER A 246 5.30 13.83 -23.06
CA SER A 246 4.13 14.54 -23.58
C SER A 246 4.50 15.50 -24.72
N LEU A 247 5.61 16.24 -24.57
CA LEU A 247 6.10 17.17 -25.59
C LEU A 247 6.64 16.44 -26.83
N MET A 248 7.20 15.24 -26.66
CA MET A 248 7.72 14.44 -27.78
C MET A 248 6.62 13.74 -28.59
N THR A 249 5.44 13.55 -28.00
CA THR A 249 4.38 12.71 -28.57
C THR A 249 3.07 13.46 -28.78
N ASP A 250 2.99 14.73 -28.37
CA ASP A 250 1.79 15.56 -28.30
C ASP A 250 0.64 14.95 -27.47
N VAL A 251 0.91 13.89 -26.70
CA VAL A 251 -0.08 13.25 -25.83
C VAL A 251 -0.14 13.96 -24.48
N ASN A 252 -1.35 14.23 -23.99
CA ASN A 252 -1.53 14.89 -22.70
C ASN A 252 -1.39 13.91 -21.51
N LEU A 253 -0.18 13.39 -21.26
CA LEU A 253 0.05 12.47 -20.14
C LEU A 253 -0.17 13.19 -18.82
N ASN A 254 -1.09 12.65 -18.02
CA ASN A 254 -1.52 13.19 -16.73
C ASN A 254 -1.64 14.73 -16.69
N CYS A 255 -2.24 15.32 -17.73
CA CYS A 255 -2.50 16.76 -17.84
C CYS A 255 -1.25 17.67 -17.89
N MET A 256 -0.12 17.17 -18.38
CA MET A 256 1.11 17.96 -18.50
C MET A 256 1.10 18.97 -19.67
N LEU A 257 0.30 18.75 -20.73
CA LEU A 257 0.16 19.69 -21.85
C LEU A 257 -0.94 20.72 -21.63
N CYS A 258 -2.12 20.25 -21.21
CA CYS A 258 -3.35 21.02 -21.02
C CYS A 258 -4.15 20.44 -19.82
N PRO A 259 -5.05 21.22 -19.19
CA PRO A 259 -5.89 20.72 -18.09
C PRO A 259 -6.84 19.62 -18.56
N ALA A 260 -7.30 18.78 -17.62
CA ALA A 260 -8.37 17.83 -17.88
C ALA A 260 -9.68 18.58 -18.21
N ILE A 261 -10.56 17.94 -19.00
CA ILE A 261 -11.90 18.51 -19.27
C ILE A 261 -12.69 18.71 -17.96
N SER A 262 -12.49 17.82 -17.00
CA SER A 262 -13.13 17.85 -15.68
C SER A 262 -12.46 18.79 -14.67
N ASP A 263 -11.37 19.47 -15.04
CA ASP A 263 -10.60 20.32 -14.12
C ASP A 263 -11.35 21.65 -13.84
N PRO A 264 -11.76 21.92 -12.58
CA PRO A 264 -12.42 23.17 -12.23
C PRO A 264 -11.50 24.40 -12.33
N LEU A 265 -10.18 24.21 -12.42
CA LEU A 265 -9.15 25.26 -12.47
C LEU A 265 -8.38 25.27 -13.80
N GLY A 266 -9.05 24.94 -14.91
CA GLY A 266 -8.48 24.89 -16.28
C GLY A 266 -8.07 26.24 -16.91
N ASN A 267 -7.51 27.17 -16.13
CA ASN A 267 -6.89 28.40 -16.64
C ASN A 267 -5.41 28.18 -16.98
N ARG A 268 -4.69 29.19 -17.50
CA ARG A 268 -3.27 29.08 -17.92
C ARG A 268 -2.28 28.71 -16.79
N LEU A 269 -2.70 28.76 -15.53
CA LEU A 269 -1.90 28.42 -14.35
C LEU A 269 -2.35 27.09 -13.69
N TRP A 270 -3.15 26.25 -14.38
CA TRP A 270 -3.67 24.99 -13.82
C TRP A 270 -2.60 24.09 -13.22
N ARG A 271 -1.39 24.00 -13.81
CA ARG A 271 -0.31 23.20 -13.21
C ARG A 271 0.11 23.74 -11.85
N ILE A 272 0.23 25.06 -11.69
CA ILE A 272 0.55 25.68 -10.40
C ILE A 272 -0.57 25.42 -9.39
N ALA A 273 -1.83 25.56 -9.82
CA ALA A 273 -2.99 25.25 -8.99
C ALA A 273 -2.99 23.76 -8.57
N ALA A 274 -2.72 22.86 -9.51
CA ALA A 274 -2.60 21.43 -9.30
C ALA A 274 -1.55 21.12 -8.24
N PHE A 275 -0.31 21.59 -8.43
CA PHE A 275 0.74 21.35 -7.43
C PHE A 275 0.41 21.96 -6.07
N THR A 276 -0.20 23.14 -6.04
CA THR A 276 -0.54 23.82 -4.77
C THR A 276 -1.55 23.02 -3.96
N HIS A 277 -2.65 22.55 -4.58
CA HIS A 277 -3.61 21.74 -3.83
C HIS A 277 -3.06 20.33 -3.54
N GLN A 278 -2.21 19.76 -4.41
CA GLN A 278 -1.62 18.44 -4.18
C GLN A 278 -0.62 18.44 -3.01
N ILE A 279 0.09 19.55 -2.76
CA ILE A 279 0.95 19.71 -1.56
C ILE A 279 0.16 19.52 -0.25
N VAL A 280 -1.15 19.80 -0.27
CA VAL A 280 -2.01 19.63 0.91
C VAL A 280 -2.72 18.28 0.88
N LEU A 281 -3.35 17.94 -0.23
CA LEU A 281 -4.25 16.78 -0.32
C LEU A 281 -3.50 15.45 -0.31
N VAL A 282 -2.34 15.35 -0.98
CA VAL A 282 -1.56 14.09 -0.99
C VAL A 282 -1.11 13.74 0.44
N PRO A 283 -0.46 14.63 1.22
CA PRO A 283 -0.13 14.30 2.61
C PRO A 283 -1.34 13.99 3.48
N ILE A 284 -2.46 14.70 3.32
CA ILE A 284 -3.68 14.40 4.10
C ILE A 284 -4.16 12.98 3.82
N ILE A 285 -4.28 12.59 2.55
CA ILE A 285 -4.73 11.26 2.16
C ILE A 285 -3.71 10.20 2.63
N SER A 286 -2.41 10.40 2.43
CA SER A 286 -1.41 9.42 2.87
C SER A 286 -1.33 9.30 4.40
N LYS A 287 -1.45 10.42 5.13
CA LYS A 287 -1.42 10.44 6.61
C LYS A 287 -2.71 9.92 7.24
N SER A 288 -3.86 9.95 6.55
CA SER A 288 -5.07 9.31 7.07
C SER A 288 -4.90 7.80 7.21
N TYR A 289 -4.11 7.17 6.33
CA TYR A 289 -3.75 5.75 6.46
C TYR A 289 -2.79 5.50 7.63
N CYS A 290 -1.87 6.42 7.89
CA CYS A 290 -1.00 6.35 9.08
C CYS A 290 -1.82 6.44 10.37
N PHE A 291 -2.76 7.39 10.42
CA PHE A 291 -3.68 7.55 11.55
C PHE A 291 -4.52 6.30 11.75
N TYR A 292 -5.10 5.76 10.67
CA TYR A 292 -5.88 4.53 10.70
C TYR A 292 -5.07 3.34 11.24
N ALA A 293 -3.83 3.16 10.77
CA ALA A 293 -2.94 2.10 11.26
C ALA A 293 -2.60 2.23 12.75
N GLN A 294 -2.39 3.47 13.23
CA GLN A 294 -2.13 3.73 14.64
C GLN A 294 -3.36 3.43 15.50
N ALA A 295 -4.55 3.91 15.08
CA ALA A 295 -5.80 3.63 15.77
C ALA A 295 -6.10 2.12 15.83
N PHE A 296 -5.86 1.41 14.73
CA PHE A 296 -6.01 -0.04 14.68
C PHE A 296 -5.05 -0.76 15.63
N SER A 297 -3.78 -0.33 15.68
CA SER A 297 -2.79 -0.94 16.59
C SER A 297 -3.20 -0.77 18.05
N LEU A 298 -3.64 0.42 18.44
CA LEU A 298 -4.11 0.70 19.81
C LEU A 298 -5.34 -0.13 20.18
N TYR A 299 -6.31 -0.23 19.27
CA TYR A 299 -7.53 -1.02 19.47
C TYR A 299 -7.22 -2.53 19.61
N TYR A 300 -6.28 -3.04 18.81
CA TYR A 300 -5.88 -4.45 18.85
C TYR A 300 -5.17 -4.80 20.16
N ASP A 301 -4.30 -3.92 20.65
CA ASP A 301 -3.60 -4.09 21.93
C ASP A 301 -4.58 -4.11 23.11
N GLU A 302 -5.62 -3.26 23.07
CA GLU A 302 -6.69 -3.21 24.07
C GLU A 302 -7.47 -4.54 24.16
N ILE A 303 -7.93 -5.08 23.03
CA ILE A 303 -8.65 -6.37 22.99
C ILE A 303 -7.77 -7.49 23.52
N THR A 304 -6.52 -7.57 23.05
CA THR A 304 -5.60 -8.64 23.42
C THR A 304 -5.27 -8.60 24.93
N SER A 305 -5.10 -7.40 25.49
CA SER A 305 -4.90 -7.24 26.94
C SER A 305 -6.12 -7.65 27.76
N THR A 306 -7.32 -7.37 27.27
CA THR A 306 -8.59 -7.71 27.94
C THR A 306 -8.81 -9.23 27.95
N ASP A 307 -8.53 -9.94 26.85
CA ASP A 307 -8.64 -11.41 26.79
C ASP A 307 -7.63 -12.12 27.69
N LEU A 308 -6.42 -11.58 27.85
CA LEU A 308 -5.42 -12.12 28.79
C LEU A 308 -5.86 -11.97 30.26
N THR A 309 -6.60 -10.90 30.60
CA THR A 309 -7.15 -10.72 31.95
C THR A 309 -8.39 -11.56 32.23
N ARG A 310 -9.04 -12.10 31.19
CA ARG A 310 -10.28 -12.90 31.32
C ARG A 310 -10.01 -14.41 31.46
N LYS A 311 -8.75 -14.85 31.42
CA LYS A 311 -8.39 -16.26 31.64
C LYS A 311 -8.67 -16.62 33.11
N PRO A 312 -9.62 -17.52 33.42
CA PRO A 312 -9.92 -17.86 34.80
C PRO A 312 -8.72 -18.60 35.39
N SER A 313 -8.27 -18.13 36.55
CA SER A 313 -7.38 -18.85 37.46
C SER A 313 -8.15 -20.05 38.04
N GLY A 314 -8.30 -21.10 37.24
CA GLY A 314 -8.87 -22.37 37.66
C GLY A 314 -7.81 -23.45 37.51
N SER A 315 -7.17 -23.79 38.63
CA SER A 315 -6.39 -25.01 38.79
C SER A 315 -7.26 -26.22 38.43
N PHE A 316 -6.91 -26.94 37.37
CA PHE A 316 -7.37 -28.31 37.17
C PHE A 316 -6.21 -29.23 37.56
N GLU A 317 -6.18 -29.60 38.85
CA GLU A 317 -5.44 -30.78 39.31
C GLU A 317 -6.24 -32.04 38.94
N ALA A 318 -5.47 -33.08 38.59
CA ALA A 318 -5.90 -34.31 37.95
C ALA A 318 -6.76 -35.23 38.82
N LEU A 319 -7.58 -36.08 38.18
CA LEU A 319 -7.85 -37.41 38.73
C LEU A 319 -7.86 -38.46 37.60
N THR A 320 -6.74 -39.17 37.52
CA THR A 320 -6.59 -40.50 36.91
C THR A 320 -7.33 -41.54 37.73
N THR A 321 -8.28 -42.27 37.14
CA THR A 321 -8.61 -43.65 37.55
C THR A 321 -9.24 -44.40 36.37
N THR A 322 -8.54 -45.42 35.90
CA THR A 322 -9.09 -46.55 35.13
C THR A 322 -10.03 -47.39 36.02
N PRO A 323 -10.95 -48.16 35.42
CA PRO A 323 -11.19 -49.50 35.98
C PRO A 323 -11.26 -50.60 34.92
N THR A 324 -10.68 -51.73 35.32
CA THR A 324 -10.60 -53.06 34.73
C THR A 324 -11.92 -53.84 34.78
N GLU A 325 -11.96 -54.92 33.99
CA GLU A 325 -13.02 -55.91 33.77
C GLU A 325 -13.60 -56.64 35.00
N GLU A 326 -14.84 -57.13 34.78
CA GLU A 326 -15.53 -58.32 35.31
C GLU A 326 -15.77 -58.51 36.83
N VAL A 327 -17.05 -58.77 37.19
CA VAL A 327 -17.55 -60.06 37.71
C VAL A 327 -19.05 -59.96 38.06
N ILE A 328 -19.75 -61.04 37.70
CA ILE A 328 -21.17 -61.38 37.75
C ILE A 328 -21.67 -61.59 39.20
N THR A 329 -22.91 -61.19 39.54
CA THR A 329 -24.00 -62.07 40.06
C THR A 329 -25.22 -61.32 40.64
N VAL A 330 -26.37 -61.54 39.98
CA VAL A 330 -27.65 -62.04 40.54
C VAL A 330 -28.33 -61.26 41.66
N PHE A 331 -29.53 -60.72 41.39
CA PHE A 331 -30.74 -61.04 42.18
C PHE A 331 -32.03 -60.86 41.34
N ASN A 332 -32.88 -61.88 41.43
CA ASN A 332 -34.17 -62.07 40.77
C ASN A 332 -35.22 -61.02 41.13
N GLY A 333 -36.12 -60.75 40.17
CA GLY A 333 -37.42 -60.14 40.38
C GLY A 333 -38.31 -60.34 39.15
N ASN A 334 -39.07 -61.43 39.14
CA ASN A 334 -40.14 -61.72 38.18
C ASN A 334 -41.17 -60.57 38.15
N GLU A 335 -41.67 -60.20 36.97
CA GLU A 335 -43.09 -60.40 36.62
C GLU A 335 -43.37 -60.10 35.14
N THR A 336 -44.27 -60.91 34.62
CA THR A 336 -44.76 -61.05 33.25
C THR A 336 -45.84 -60.05 32.87
N ASP A 337 -46.21 -60.09 31.58
CA ASP A 337 -47.44 -59.59 30.92
C ASP A 337 -47.32 -58.20 30.24
N LYS A 338 -47.26 -58.13 28.90
CA LYS A 338 -48.31 -58.31 27.85
C LYS A 338 -49.23 -57.10 27.68
N GLU A 339 -49.44 -56.77 26.39
CA GLU A 339 -50.40 -55.79 25.82
C GLU A 339 -50.03 -54.30 26.01
N LYS A 340 -49.93 -53.45 24.99
CA LYS A 340 -50.51 -53.37 23.63
C LYS A 340 -49.59 -52.58 22.70
#